data_AF-A0A5J5CDF4-F1
#
_entry.id   AF-A0A5J5CDF4-F1
#
_cell.length_a   1.000
_cell.length_b   1.000
_cell.length_c   1.000
_cell.angle_alpha   90.00
_cell.angle_beta   90.00
_cell.angle_gamma   90.00
#
_symmetry.space_group_name_H-M   'P 1'
#
loop_
_entity.id
_entity.type
_entity.pdbx_description
1 polymer ?
#
loop_
_entity_poly.entity_id
_entity_poly.type
_entity_poly.pdbx_seq_one_letter_code
_entity_poly.pdbx_strand_id
1 'polypeptide(L)' 'MEIESMVANSALIKAREGGGSKGRSWKWREMFRFSHISQCADLAMTIGEAFETKSDDLRGECGSSIIQRFFRTQV' A
#
# COMPACT_ATOMS: atom_id res chain seq x y z
N MET A 1 -14.70 -20.94 22.57
CA MET A 1 -13.30 -21.41 22.59
C MET A 1 -12.97 -22.52 21.58
N GLU A 2 -13.86 -23.49 21.28
CA GLU A 2 -13.61 -24.45 20.17
C GLU A 2 -14.27 -24.02 18.84
N ILE A 3 -15.54 -23.60 18.91
CA ILE A 3 -16.30 -23.13 17.74
C ILE A 3 -15.64 -21.89 17.11
N GLU A 4 -15.20 -20.92 17.92
CA GLU A 4 -14.51 -19.72 17.42
C GLU A 4 -13.21 -20.06 16.68
N SER A 5 -12.46 -21.07 17.17
CA SER A 5 -11.24 -21.55 16.52
C SER A 5 -11.54 -22.20 15.17
N MET A 6 -12.58 -23.04 15.10
CA MET A 6 -13.04 -23.65 13.86
C MET A 6 -13.49 -22.59 12.83
N VAL A 7 -14.24 -21.58 13.27
CA VAL A 7 -14.69 -20.46 12.42
C VAL A 7 -13.51 -19.67 11.87
N ALA A 8 -12.52 -19.35 12.72
CA ALA A 8 -11.32 -18.64 12.29
C ALA A 8 -10.50 -19.44 11.26
N ASN A 9 -10.32 -20.74 11.48
CA ASN A 9 -9.62 -21.61 10.55
C ASN A 9 -10.34 -21.71 9.19
N SER A 10 -11.67 -21.83 9.19
CA SER A 10 -12.47 -21.84 7.97
C SER A 10 -12.36 -20.51 7.19
N ALA A 11 -12.41 -19.37 7.89
CA ALA A 11 -12.23 -18.05 7.29
C ALA A 11 -10.83 -17.90 6.66
N LEU A 12 -9.79 -18.41 7.33
CA LEU A 12 -8.42 -18.38 6.84
C LEU A 12 -8.23 -19.22 5.57
N ILE A 13 -8.79 -20.44 5.54
CA ILE A 13 -8.77 -21.31 4.35
C ILE A 13 -9.39 -20.58 3.16
N LYS A 14 -10.58 -20.00 3.33
CA LYS A 14 -11.27 -19.23 2.28
C LYS A 14 -10.48 -18.02 1.79
N ALA A 15 -9.77 -17.33 2.68
CA ALA A 15 -8.91 -16.21 2.30
C ALA A 15 -7.73 -16.66 1.43
N ARG A 16 -7.14 -17.83 1.73
CA ARG A 16 -6.01 -18.42 1.00
C ARG A 16 -6.38 -18.96 -0.37
N GLU A 17 -7.57 -19.55 -0.50
CA GLU A 17 -8.09 -20.05 -1.78
C GLU A 17 -8.30 -18.93 -2.81
N GLY A 18 -8.23 -17.67 -2.38
CA GLY A 18 -8.32 -16.52 -3.27
C GLY A 18 -9.75 -16.32 -3.75
N GLY A 19 -10.65 -15.93 -2.83
CA GLY A 19 -11.98 -15.49 -3.22
C GLY A 19 -11.95 -14.34 -4.23
N GLY A 20 -13.01 -14.21 -5.04
CA GLY A 20 -13.31 -13.13 -5.98
C GLY A 20 -12.16 -12.17 -6.35
N SER A 21 -12.19 -10.95 -5.83
CA SER A 21 -11.28 -9.83 -6.14
C SER A 21 -9.81 -10.03 -5.72
N LYS A 22 -9.35 -11.28 -5.49
CA LYS A 22 -8.03 -11.64 -4.96
C LYS A 22 -7.80 -11.05 -3.57
N GLY A 23 -8.82 -11.11 -2.72
CA GLY A 23 -8.77 -10.54 -1.37
C GLY A 23 -8.79 -9.01 -1.30
N ARG A 24 -8.96 -8.30 -2.42
CA ARG A 24 -9.06 -6.83 -2.41
C ARG A 24 -10.44 -6.37 -1.95
N SER A 25 -10.46 -5.35 -1.08
CA SER A 25 -11.69 -4.64 -0.71
C SER A 25 -12.38 -4.07 -1.95
N TRP A 26 -13.71 -4.01 -1.96
CA TRP A 26 -14.49 -3.40 -3.04
C TRP A 26 -14.15 -1.92 -3.27
N LYS A 27 -13.67 -1.23 -2.23
CA LYS A 27 -13.23 0.18 -2.25
C LYS A 27 -11.75 0.36 -2.59
N TRP A 28 -11.01 -0.70 -2.98
CA TRP A 28 -9.55 -0.61 -3.17
C TRP A 28 -9.14 0.55 -4.10
N ARG A 29 -9.87 0.80 -5.18
CA ARG A 29 -9.55 1.91 -6.09
C ARG A 29 -9.65 3.29 -5.44
N GLU A 30 -10.61 3.47 -4.54
CA GLU A 30 -10.81 4.74 -3.83
C GLU A 30 -9.77 4.91 -2.72
N MET A 31 -9.50 3.84 -1.95
CA MET A 31 -8.45 3.86 -0.92
C MET A 31 -7.05 4.10 -1.50
N PHE A 32 -6.80 3.64 -2.72
CA PHE A 32 -5.54 3.80 -3.43
C PHE A 32 -5.58 4.90 -4.49
N ARG A 33 -6.54 5.83 -4.38
CA ARG A 33 -6.63 6.97 -5.30
C ARG A 33 -5.50 7.95 -5.03
N PHE A 34 -4.80 8.38 -6.08
CA PHE A 34 -3.77 9.39 -5.93
C PHE A 34 -4.36 10.77 -5.63
N SER A 35 -3.69 11.50 -4.74
CA SER A 35 -3.96 12.91 -4.47
C SER A 35 -3.61 13.80 -5.65
N HIS A 36 -4.16 15.01 -5.67
CA HIS A 36 -3.72 16.04 -6.60
C HIS A 36 -2.25 16.42 -6.36
N ILE A 37 -1.50 16.73 -7.43
CA ILE A 37 -0.06 17.00 -7.40
C ILE A 37 0.34 18.12 -6.42
N SER A 38 -0.55 19.08 -6.18
CA SER A 38 -0.33 20.17 -5.22
C SER A 38 -0.16 19.67 -3.77
N GLN A 39 -0.70 18.49 -3.43
CA GLN A 39 -0.55 17.88 -2.10
C GLN A 39 0.77 17.11 -1.96
N CYS A 40 1.55 16.98 -3.04
CA CYS A 40 2.81 16.25 -3.05
C CYS A 40 4.03 17.16 -2.87
N ALA A 41 3.85 18.48 -2.69
CA ALA A 41 4.95 19.45 -2.64
C ALA A 41 5.97 19.13 -1.52
N ASP A 42 5.49 18.85 -0.31
CA ASP A 42 6.37 18.52 0.84
C ASP A 42 7.12 17.20 0.63
N LEU A 43 6.44 16.22 0.03
CA LEU A 43 7.02 14.93 -0.33
C LEU A 43 8.12 15.11 -1.40
N ALA A 44 7.87 15.95 -2.39
CA ALA A 44 8.82 16.27 -3.44
C ALA A 44 10.05 17.01 -2.89
N MET A 45 9.89 17.95 -1.96
CA MET A 45 11.05 18.61 -1.33
C MET A 45 11.87 17.64 -0.47
N THR A 46 11.20 16.73 0.25
CA THR A 46 11.90 15.83 1.18
C THR A 46 12.59 14.66 0.47
N ILE A 47 12.04 14.19 -0.66
CA ILE A 47 12.49 12.94 -1.30
C ILE A 47 12.92 13.13 -2.76
N GLY A 48 12.48 14.22 -3.42
CA GLY A 48 12.77 14.49 -4.83
C GLY A 48 14.27 14.62 -5.10
N GLU A 49 15.00 15.38 -4.28
CA GLU A 49 16.46 15.50 -4.44
C GLU A 49 17.18 14.17 -4.26
N ALA A 50 16.78 13.37 -3.26
CA ALA A 50 17.35 12.05 -3.03
C ALA A 50 16.99 11.04 -4.13
N PHE A 51 15.85 11.20 -4.80
CA PHE A 51 15.41 10.31 -5.87
C PHE A 51 16.08 10.66 -7.21
N GLU A 52 16.27 11.95 -7.52
CA GLU A 52 16.92 12.38 -8.76
C GLU A 52 18.44 12.18 -8.76
N THR A 53 19.07 12.22 -7.59
CA THR A 53 20.52 12.03 -7.45
C THR A 53 20.93 10.56 -7.35
N LYS A 54 19.99 9.62 -7.16
CA LYS A 54 20.27 8.19 -7.05
C LYS A 54 20.41 7.53 -8.42
N SER A 55 21.34 6.59 -8.51
CA SER A 55 21.47 5.68 -9.65
C SER A 55 20.25 4.76 -9.79
N ASP A 56 19.95 4.32 -11.01
CA ASP A 56 18.71 3.59 -11.33
C ASP A 56 18.52 2.29 -10.52
N ASP A 57 19.60 1.63 -10.15
CA ASP A 57 19.61 0.44 -9.28
C ASP A 57 19.10 0.73 -7.86
N LEU A 58 19.26 1.97 -7.37
CA LEU A 58 18.81 2.40 -6.04
C LEU A 58 17.43 3.07 -6.05
N ARG A 59 16.86 3.34 -7.23
CA ARG A 59 15.56 4.02 -7.35
C ARG A 59 14.37 3.14 -6.98
N GLY A 60 14.49 1.81 -7.10
CA GLY A 60 13.43 0.87 -6.70
C GLY A 60 13.12 0.93 -5.19
N GLU A 61 14.16 0.97 -4.36
CA GLU A 61 14.04 1.12 -2.91
C GLU A 61 13.51 2.51 -2.54
N CYS A 62 14.01 3.54 -3.23
CA CYS A 62 13.62 4.92 -3.00
C CYS A 62 12.14 5.15 -3.40
N GLY A 63 11.68 4.58 -4.52
CA GLY A 63 10.29 4.63 -4.96
C GLY A 63 9.34 3.91 -3.99
N SER A 64 9.76 2.78 -3.43
CA SER A 64 9.00 2.05 -2.41
C SER A 64 8.80 2.90 -1.15
N SER A 65 9.84 3.63 -0.71
CA SER A 65 9.77 4.56 0.42
C SER A 65 8.77 5.70 0.19
N ILE A 66 8.76 6.29 -1.02
CA ILE A 66 7.82 7.36 -1.40
C ILE A 66 6.37 6.88 -1.29
N ILE A 67 6.07 5.71 -1.87
CA ILE A 67 4.72 5.13 -1.86
C ILE A 67 4.28 4.78 -0.43
N GLN A 68 5.16 4.17 0.37
CA GLN A 68 4.90 3.86 1.77
C GLN A 68 4.59 5.12 2.59
N ARG A 69 5.35 6.19 2.38
CA ARG A 69 5.15 7.47 3.08
C ARG A 69 3.85 8.14 2.66
N PHE A 70 3.49 8.11 1.37
CA PHE A 70 2.19 8.58 0.89
C PHE A 70 1.05 7.86 1.63
N PHE A 71 1.05 6.52 1.71
CA PHE A 71 -0.01 5.79 2.41
C PHE A 71 -0.03 6.00 3.93
N ARG A 72 1.09 6.28 4.58
CA ARG A 72 1.12 6.62 6.02
C ARG A 72 0.55 7.99 6.34
N THR A 73 0.54 8.92 5.37
CA THR A 73 0.12 10.31 5.59
C THR A 73 -1.38 10.52 5.33
N GLN A 74 -2.05 9.54 4.71
CA GLN A 74 -3.48 9.58 4.34
C GLN A 74 -4.42 9.07 5.45
N VAL A 75 -4.20 9.48 6.72
CA VAL A 75 -5.11 9.16 7.85
C VAL A 75 -6.12 10.27 8.05
#